data_AF-A0A0Q7EAI2-F1
#
_entry.id   AF-A0A0Q7EAI2-F1
#
_cell.length_a   1.000
_cell.length_b   1.000
_cell.length_c   1.000
_cell.angle_alpha   90.00
_cell.angle_beta   90.00
_cell.angle_gamma   90.00
#
_symmetry.space_group_name_H-M   'P 1'
#
loop_
_entity.id
_entity.type
_entity.pdbx_description
1 polymer ?
#
loop_
_entity_poly.entity_id
_entity_poly.type
_entity_poly.pdbx_seq_one_letter_code
_entity_poly.pdbx_strand_id
1 'polypeptide(L)'
;MAYIMGTDAPETLTGSDANDAILGFAGDDHIIGLGGSDQLFGHGGADLLEGGLGDDIYQLIDDRSDTVVDIGGVDTIRATVAIDLEDYPEIENLTMAIDYSGRALLGNASDNELIDWGGSNRLDGRDGDDYLNAGAGNDLLIGGLGTEFMLGGQGRDRFDFRSVEEIGIGETTRDVIWDFKPTGDKINLGSIDANEQFAGNQAFQLLGFAEFTGKAGELRWVYEQRADLSAVTLVEGDTDGDGVADFQIELNGRLPMYAADFIL
;
A
#
# COMPACT_ATOMS: atom_id res chain seq x y z
N MET A 1 16.08 13.76 22.50
CA MET A 1 14.79 14.45 22.36
C MET A 1 14.87 15.82 22.98
N ALA A 2 15.43 16.76 22.22
CA ALA A 2 15.16 18.16 22.44
C ALA A 2 13.80 18.52 21.82
N TYR A 3 13.26 19.65 22.26
CA TYR A 3 12.01 20.20 21.74
C TYR A 3 12.28 21.64 21.34
N ILE A 4 12.12 21.93 20.07
CA ILE A 4 12.45 23.22 19.45
C ILE A 4 11.15 23.82 18.91
N MET A 5 10.90 25.07 19.27
CA MET A 5 9.71 25.81 18.88
C MET A 5 10.13 27.12 18.25
N GLY A 6 9.66 27.36 17.03
CA GLY A 6 9.67 28.65 16.37
C GLY A 6 8.52 29.54 16.84
N THR A 7 8.12 30.44 15.95
CA THR A 7 7.13 31.49 16.13
C THR A 7 6.28 31.63 14.86
N ASP A 8 5.41 32.63 14.78
CA ASP A 8 4.63 32.88 13.56
C ASP A 8 5.42 33.66 12.48
N ALA A 9 6.75 33.71 12.57
CA ALA A 9 7.61 34.41 11.63
C ALA A 9 8.55 33.42 10.93
N PRO A 10 8.94 33.68 9.66
CA PRO A 10 9.89 32.83 8.95
C PRO A 10 11.22 32.68 9.71
N GLU A 11 11.57 31.46 10.05
CA GLU A 11 12.73 31.10 10.86
C GLU A 11 13.58 29.99 10.21
N THR A 12 14.82 29.88 10.67
CA THR A 12 15.63 28.69 10.45
C THR A 12 15.79 28.00 11.80
N LEU A 13 15.21 26.81 11.92
CA LEU A 13 15.25 25.98 13.11
C LEU A 13 16.17 24.79 12.85
N THR A 14 17.15 24.58 13.72
CA THR A 14 18.11 23.48 13.58
C THR A 14 18.13 22.63 14.84
N GLY A 15 17.92 21.33 14.65
CA GLY A 15 18.05 20.28 15.64
C GLY A 15 19.50 19.97 15.99
N SER A 16 19.72 18.73 16.36
CA SER A 16 20.99 18.17 16.81
C SER A 16 21.22 16.79 16.19
N ASP A 17 22.38 16.18 16.43
CA ASP A 17 22.64 14.80 15.98
C ASP A 17 21.89 13.73 16.83
N ALA A 18 20.83 14.12 17.54
CA ALA A 18 19.99 13.25 18.33
C ALA A 18 18.53 13.56 18.04
N ASN A 19 17.65 12.56 18.23
CA ASN A 19 16.21 12.70 18.02
C ASN A 19 15.68 14.00 18.62
N ASP A 20 14.91 14.74 17.86
CA ASP A 20 14.33 16.03 18.19
C ASP A 20 12.86 16.11 17.75
N ALA A 21 12.14 17.08 18.29
CA ALA A 21 10.85 17.49 17.77
C ALA A 21 10.89 18.99 17.53
N ILE A 22 10.66 19.40 16.28
CA ILE A 22 10.83 20.77 15.82
C ILE A 22 9.52 21.27 15.24
N LEU A 23 9.02 22.39 15.77
CA LEU A 23 7.76 23.00 15.38
C LEU A 23 8.02 24.42 14.86
N GLY A 24 7.71 24.66 13.59
CA GLY A 24 7.80 25.97 12.92
C GLY A 24 6.73 26.94 13.41
N PHE A 25 5.47 26.49 13.35
CA PHE A 25 4.22 27.23 13.59
C PHE A 25 3.68 27.94 12.37
N ALA A 26 4.02 29.20 12.14
CA ALA A 26 3.51 29.90 10.98
C ALA A 26 4.60 30.70 10.29
N GLY A 27 4.41 30.98 9.00
CA GLY A 27 5.46 31.55 8.17
C GLY A 27 6.14 30.47 7.35
N ASP A 28 7.04 30.88 6.47
CA ASP A 28 7.78 29.96 5.60
C ASP A 28 9.10 29.62 6.30
N ASP A 29 9.10 28.54 7.08
CA ASP A 29 10.21 28.10 7.91
C ASP A 29 11.17 27.17 7.16
N HIS A 30 12.42 27.17 7.60
CA HIS A 30 13.42 26.19 7.22
C HIS A 30 13.79 25.35 8.44
N ILE A 31 13.32 24.11 8.47
CA ILE A 31 13.48 23.19 9.59
C ILE A 31 14.51 22.13 9.21
N ILE A 32 15.54 21.95 10.03
CA ILE A 32 16.66 21.03 9.79
C ILE A 32 16.82 20.11 11.01
N GLY A 33 16.59 18.80 10.85
CA GLY A 33 16.74 17.78 11.90
C GLY A 33 18.20 17.46 12.23
N LEU A 34 19.00 17.20 11.19
CA LEU A 34 20.39 16.73 11.19
C LEU A 34 20.54 15.22 11.30
N GLY A 35 20.48 14.66 12.51
CA GLY A 35 20.68 13.23 12.69
C GLY A 35 19.91 12.70 13.88
N GLY A 36 19.58 11.42 13.86
CA GLY A 36 18.63 10.84 14.80
C GLY A 36 17.27 10.69 14.15
N SER A 37 16.28 10.29 14.92
CA SER A 37 14.89 10.16 14.44
C SER A 37 14.06 11.33 14.94
N ASP A 38 13.82 12.28 14.05
CA ASP A 38 13.23 13.58 14.30
C ASP A 38 11.75 13.63 13.92
N GLN A 39 11.02 14.56 14.54
CA GLN A 39 9.66 14.88 14.16
C GLN A 39 9.58 16.34 13.75
N LEU A 40 9.30 16.59 12.47
CA LEU A 40 9.31 17.90 11.86
C LEU A 40 7.88 18.36 11.55
N PHE A 41 7.50 19.50 12.11
CA PHE A 41 6.18 20.11 11.96
C PHE A 41 6.36 21.53 11.43
N GLY A 42 6.15 21.75 10.13
CA GLY A 42 6.10 23.09 9.55
C GLY A 42 4.89 23.89 10.07
N HIS A 43 3.73 23.22 10.07
CA HIS A 43 2.41 23.77 10.36
C HIS A 43 1.87 24.67 9.24
N GLY A 44 1.95 26.00 9.35
CA GLY A 44 1.26 26.90 8.45
C GLY A 44 2.19 27.80 7.65
N GLY A 45 2.32 27.54 6.36
CA GLY A 45 3.23 28.29 5.49
C GLY A 45 3.81 27.36 4.45
N ALA A 46 4.71 27.85 3.60
CA ALA A 46 5.45 26.99 2.69
C ALA A 46 6.81 26.67 3.31
N ASP A 47 6.86 25.57 4.07
CA ASP A 47 8.05 25.21 4.84
C ASP A 47 9.01 24.32 4.03
N LEU A 48 10.31 24.39 4.35
CA LEU A 48 11.31 23.41 3.92
C LEU A 48 11.68 22.54 5.12
N LEU A 49 11.36 21.25 5.04
CA LEU A 49 11.61 20.26 6.08
C LEU A 49 12.76 19.34 5.63
N GLU A 50 13.93 19.49 6.25
CA GLU A 50 15.11 18.64 6.06
C GLU A 50 15.27 17.70 7.25
N GLY A 51 15.08 16.39 7.06
CA GLY A 51 15.21 15.38 8.13
C GLY A 51 16.67 15.14 8.48
N GLY A 52 17.38 14.50 7.57
CA GLY A 52 18.80 14.29 7.68
C GLY A 52 19.14 12.80 7.68
N LEU A 53 19.81 12.33 8.73
CA LEU A 53 20.14 10.92 8.89
C LEU A 53 19.27 10.29 9.98
N GLY A 54 18.66 9.14 9.69
CA GLY A 54 17.83 8.40 10.64
C GLY A 54 16.37 8.42 10.22
N ASP A 55 15.53 7.70 10.96
CA ASP A 55 14.13 7.52 10.57
C ASP A 55 13.28 8.70 11.07
N ASP A 56 12.94 9.63 10.19
CA ASP A 56 12.29 10.89 10.47
C ASP A 56 10.78 10.88 10.15
N ILE A 57 10.03 11.78 10.79
CA ILE A 57 8.58 11.96 10.57
C ILE A 57 8.29 13.41 10.16
N TYR A 58 7.73 13.57 8.95
CA TYR A 58 7.29 14.84 8.40
C TYR A 58 5.77 14.98 8.52
N GLN A 59 5.29 16.04 9.17
CA GLN A 59 3.86 16.24 9.41
C GLN A 59 3.28 17.23 8.41
N LEU A 60 2.68 16.71 7.34
CA LEU A 60 2.06 17.50 6.28
C LEU A 60 0.56 17.67 6.56
N ILE A 61 0.23 18.75 7.26
CA ILE A 61 -1.12 19.02 7.76
C ILE A 61 -1.77 20.13 6.92
N ASP A 62 -3.07 19.96 6.65
CA ASP A 62 -3.99 20.89 6.00
C ASP A 62 -3.80 21.09 4.49
N ASP A 63 -2.58 21.32 4.01
CA ASP A 63 -2.29 21.41 2.58
C ASP A 63 -0.94 20.77 2.17
N ARG A 64 -0.42 21.13 0.99
CA ARG A 64 0.80 20.58 0.38
C ARG A 64 1.81 21.68 0.02
N SER A 65 1.82 22.79 0.76
CA SER A 65 2.77 23.88 0.51
C SER A 65 4.20 23.52 0.90
N ASP A 66 4.38 22.57 1.81
CA ASP A 66 5.68 22.18 2.33
C ASP A 66 6.49 21.34 1.34
N THR A 67 7.80 21.57 1.36
CA THR A 67 8.81 20.78 0.66
C THR A 67 9.54 19.90 1.67
N VAL A 68 9.59 18.61 1.39
CA VAL A 68 10.37 17.65 2.16
C VAL A 68 11.66 17.35 1.39
N VAL A 69 12.75 17.20 2.14
CA VAL A 69 14.05 16.75 1.63
C VAL A 69 14.66 15.83 2.67
N ASP A 70 15.13 14.68 2.24
CA ASP A 70 15.87 13.74 3.08
C ASP A 70 17.14 13.20 2.41
N ILE A 71 18.07 12.67 3.21
CA ILE A 71 19.36 12.12 2.76
C ILE A 71 19.66 10.71 3.27
N GLY A 72 18.83 10.14 4.15
CA GLY A 72 18.82 8.71 4.45
C GLY A 72 18.14 8.35 5.77
N GLY A 73 17.26 7.37 5.68
CA GLY A 73 16.51 6.80 6.79
C GLY A 73 15.55 5.76 6.25
N VAL A 74 14.56 5.39 7.06
CA VAL A 74 13.28 4.91 6.58
C VAL A 74 12.22 5.88 7.08
N ASP A 75 11.78 6.75 6.20
CA ASP A 75 11.14 8.00 6.58
C ASP A 75 9.64 7.97 6.38
N THR A 76 8.91 8.78 7.16
CA THR A 76 7.44 8.77 7.16
C THR A 76 6.86 10.15 6.94
N ILE A 77 6.04 10.29 5.89
CA ILE A 77 5.09 11.39 5.81
C ILE A 77 3.82 11.02 6.57
N ARG A 78 3.44 11.87 7.53
CA ARG A 78 2.15 11.79 8.23
C ARG A 78 1.24 12.92 7.77
N ALA A 79 0.18 12.59 7.02
CA ALA A 79 -0.59 13.58 6.28
C ALA A 79 -2.08 13.63 6.62
N THR A 80 -2.73 14.79 6.45
CA THR A 80 -4.20 14.93 6.46
C THR A 80 -4.81 15.10 5.06
N VAL A 81 -3.95 15.17 4.05
CA VAL A 81 -4.25 15.36 2.64
C VAL A 81 -3.84 14.13 1.83
N ALA A 82 -4.28 14.03 0.57
CA ALA A 82 -3.83 12.96 -0.31
C ALA A 82 -2.37 13.20 -0.72
N ILE A 83 -1.55 12.16 -0.59
CA ILE A 83 -0.12 12.19 -0.89
C ILE A 83 0.19 11.18 -1.98
N ASP A 84 1.14 11.58 -2.81
CA ASP A 84 1.76 10.76 -3.83
C ASP A 84 3.26 10.76 -3.55
N LEU A 85 3.82 9.60 -3.17
CA LEU A 85 5.24 9.49 -2.82
C LEU A 85 6.17 9.56 -4.04
N GLU A 86 5.67 9.58 -5.28
CA GLU A 86 6.52 9.94 -6.44
C GLU A 86 6.99 11.40 -6.35
N ASP A 87 6.26 12.26 -5.65
CA ASP A 87 6.69 13.64 -5.36
C ASP A 87 7.77 13.71 -4.26
N TYR A 88 8.02 12.59 -3.55
CA TYR A 88 8.91 12.47 -2.40
C TYR A 88 9.74 11.18 -2.52
N PRO A 89 10.65 11.07 -3.52
CA PRO A 89 11.33 9.82 -3.85
C PRO A 89 12.26 9.27 -2.76
N GLU A 90 12.62 10.10 -1.79
CA GLU A 90 13.39 9.75 -0.59
C GLU A 90 12.54 9.28 0.61
N ILE A 91 11.21 9.18 0.47
CA ILE A 91 10.31 8.78 1.54
C ILE A 91 9.72 7.41 1.25
N GLU A 92 9.79 6.51 2.23
CA GLU A 92 9.28 5.14 2.13
C GLU A 92 7.86 4.99 2.67
N ASN A 93 7.48 5.73 3.71
CA ASN A 93 6.24 5.48 4.43
C ASN A 93 5.26 6.65 4.35
N LEU A 94 3.96 6.31 4.25
CA LEU A 94 2.87 7.27 4.27
C LEU A 94 1.78 6.82 5.24
N THR A 95 1.50 7.64 6.24
CA THR A 95 0.43 7.40 7.22
C THR A 95 -0.58 8.54 7.22
N MET A 96 -1.87 8.22 7.12
CA MET A 96 -2.91 9.22 7.35
C MET A 96 -3.00 9.59 8.83
N ALA A 97 -3.14 10.88 9.11
CA ALA A 97 -3.28 11.42 10.46
C ALA A 97 -4.74 11.53 10.93
N ILE A 98 -5.70 11.33 10.02
CA ILE A 98 -7.14 11.50 10.26
C ILE A 98 -7.97 10.52 9.42
N ASP A 99 -9.13 10.14 9.96
CA ASP A 99 -10.09 9.25 9.29
C ASP A 99 -10.97 10.08 8.32
N TYR A 100 -10.67 10.04 7.02
CA TYR A 100 -11.42 10.77 6.00
C TYR A 100 -11.57 9.93 4.74
N SER A 101 -12.79 9.85 4.19
CA SER A 101 -13.06 9.17 2.92
C SER A 101 -12.64 10.00 1.69
N GLY A 102 -12.38 9.31 0.58
CA GLY A 102 -12.07 9.91 -0.72
C GLY A 102 -10.63 10.38 -0.85
N ARG A 103 -9.71 9.81 -0.07
CA ARG A 103 -8.27 10.03 -0.16
C ARG A 103 -7.60 8.94 -0.99
N ALA A 104 -6.47 9.31 -1.57
CA ALA A 104 -5.55 8.40 -2.22
C ALA A 104 -4.21 8.51 -1.49
N LEU A 105 -3.70 7.35 -1.07
CA LEU A 105 -2.35 7.16 -0.58
C LEU A 105 -1.63 6.39 -1.68
N LEU A 106 -0.67 7.03 -2.34
CA LEU A 106 0.05 6.44 -3.46
C LEU A 106 1.52 6.30 -3.06
N GLY A 107 2.05 5.09 -3.17
CA GLY A 107 3.46 4.76 -2.96
C GLY A 107 4.36 5.27 -4.09
N ASN A 108 5.54 4.71 -4.25
CA ASN A 108 6.50 5.05 -5.30
C ASN A 108 7.13 3.75 -5.87
N ALA A 109 8.42 3.74 -6.17
CA ALA A 109 9.07 2.55 -6.72
C ALA A 109 9.92 1.78 -5.69
N SER A 110 9.86 2.20 -4.43
CA SER A 110 10.51 1.59 -3.29
C SER A 110 9.48 0.80 -2.47
N ASP A 111 9.94 -0.09 -1.60
CA ASP A 111 9.08 -0.79 -0.65
C ASP A 111 8.43 0.20 0.32
N ASN A 112 7.10 0.38 0.23
CA ASN A 112 6.37 1.38 1.01
C ASN A 112 5.51 0.78 2.14
N GLU A 113 5.44 1.48 3.28
CA GLU A 113 4.39 1.26 4.29
C GLU A 113 3.27 2.31 4.14
N LEU A 114 2.12 1.90 3.60
CA LEU A 114 0.94 2.75 3.41
C LEU A 114 -0.12 2.42 4.46
N ILE A 115 -0.31 3.33 5.42
CA ILE A 115 -1.25 3.15 6.54
C ILE A 115 -2.36 4.20 6.51
N ASP A 116 -3.59 3.71 6.49
CA ASP A 116 -4.80 4.46 6.78
C ASP A 116 -5.50 3.89 8.02
N TRP A 117 -6.29 4.73 8.69
CA TRP A 117 -7.03 4.37 9.90
C TRP A 117 -8.54 4.27 9.65
N GLY A 118 -9.03 4.94 8.60
CA GLY A 118 -10.38 4.76 8.10
C GLY A 118 -10.89 5.84 7.17
N GLY A 119 -12.15 5.69 6.76
CA GLY A 119 -12.67 6.33 5.56
C GLY A 119 -12.73 5.31 4.42
N SER A 120 -13.29 5.68 3.27
CA SER A 120 -13.34 4.80 2.10
C SER A 120 -12.38 5.39 1.09
N ASN A 121 -11.21 4.77 0.98
CA ASN A 121 -10.01 5.36 0.41
C ASN A 121 -9.34 4.41 -0.58
N ARG A 122 -8.36 4.93 -1.30
CA ARG A 122 -7.53 4.18 -2.24
C ARG A 122 -6.11 4.12 -1.71
N LEU A 123 -5.56 2.92 -1.60
CA LEU A 123 -4.14 2.66 -1.41
C LEU A 123 -3.59 2.02 -2.69
N ASP A 124 -2.47 2.53 -3.18
CA ASP A 124 -1.80 2.07 -4.41
C ASP A 124 -0.30 1.98 -4.11
N GLY A 125 0.24 0.78 -3.94
CA GLY A 125 1.65 0.54 -3.61
C GLY A 125 2.59 0.95 -4.74
N ARG A 126 2.20 0.57 -5.97
CA ARG A 126 2.96 0.73 -7.23
C ARG A 126 4.07 -0.29 -7.36
N ASP A 127 5.34 0.09 -7.45
CA ASP A 127 6.43 -0.88 -7.59
C ASP A 127 7.11 -1.03 -6.23
N GLY A 128 7.50 -2.25 -5.86
CA GLY A 128 8.14 -2.52 -4.57
C GLY A 128 7.38 -3.57 -3.77
N ASP A 129 8.02 -4.12 -2.73
CA ASP A 129 7.38 -5.07 -1.82
C ASP A 129 6.62 -4.28 -0.73
N ASP A 130 5.38 -3.90 -1.04
CA ASP A 130 4.63 -2.94 -0.22
C ASP A 130 3.80 -3.57 0.92
N TYR A 131 3.64 -2.81 2.00
CA TYR A 131 2.67 -3.07 3.07
C TYR A 131 1.53 -2.07 3.01
N LEU A 132 0.31 -2.54 2.74
CA LEU A 132 -0.90 -1.72 2.66
C LEU A 132 -1.87 -2.08 3.77
N ASN A 133 -2.24 -1.09 4.59
CA ASN A 133 -3.27 -1.22 5.61
C ASN A 133 -4.32 -0.12 5.48
N ALA A 134 -5.50 -0.46 4.98
CA ALA A 134 -6.55 0.51 4.68
C ALA A 134 -7.43 0.88 5.90
N GLY A 135 -7.35 0.13 7.00
CA GLY A 135 -8.04 0.49 8.23
C GLY A 135 -9.54 0.20 8.22
N ALA A 136 -10.40 1.21 8.14
CA ALA A 136 -11.85 1.04 8.27
C ALA A 136 -12.64 1.80 7.20
N GLY A 137 -13.37 1.10 6.37
CA GLY A 137 -14.25 1.64 5.35
C GLY A 137 -14.45 0.65 4.23
N ASN A 138 -14.81 1.14 3.05
CA ASN A 138 -14.85 0.28 1.86
C ASN A 138 -13.72 0.75 0.97
N ASP A 139 -12.58 0.09 1.10
CA ASP A 139 -11.33 0.57 0.56
C ASP A 139 -10.99 -0.11 -0.77
N LEU A 140 -10.19 0.57 -1.57
CA LEU A 140 -9.60 0.05 -2.79
C LEU A 140 -8.10 -0.11 -2.56
N LEU A 141 -7.61 -1.34 -2.60
CA LEU A 141 -6.20 -1.66 -2.49
C LEU A 141 -5.69 -2.15 -3.84
N ILE A 142 -4.57 -1.60 -4.28
CA ILE A 142 -3.78 -2.03 -5.44
C ILE A 142 -2.37 -2.20 -4.90
N GLY A 143 -1.85 -3.42 -4.90
CA GLY A 143 -0.47 -3.67 -4.51
C GLY A 143 0.46 -3.11 -5.58
N GLY A 144 0.63 -3.87 -6.67
CA GLY A 144 1.24 -3.39 -7.90
C GLY A 144 2.30 -4.38 -8.36
N LEU A 145 3.49 -3.93 -8.73
CA LEU A 145 4.59 -4.83 -9.06
C LEU A 145 5.41 -5.10 -7.79
N GLY A 146 5.52 -6.36 -7.40
CA GLY A 146 6.29 -6.72 -6.23
C GLY A 146 5.68 -7.92 -5.53
N THR A 147 5.96 -8.05 -4.24
CA THR A 147 5.28 -8.97 -3.34
C THR A 147 4.62 -8.18 -2.23
N GLU A 148 3.30 -8.02 -2.29
CA GLU A 148 2.61 -7.14 -1.36
C GLU A 148 1.94 -7.86 -0.19
N PHE A 149 1.86 -7.16 0.94
CA PHE A 149 1.07 -7.54 2.10
C PHE A 149 -0.09 -6.56 2.30
N MET A 150 -1.31 -7.04 2.13
CA MET A 150 -2.51 -6.21 2.12
C MET A 150 -3.47 -6.57 3.27
N LEU A 151 -3.92 -5.52 3.96
CA LEU A 151 -4.99 -5.53 4.96
C LEU A 151 -6.11 -4.61 4.49
N GLY A 152 -7.26 -5.19 4.13
CA GLY A 152 -8.45 -4.42 3.79
C GLY A 152 -9.08 -3.77 5.02
N GLY A 153 -8.97 -4.43 6.17
CA GLY A 153 -9.50 -3.91 7.42
C GLY A 153 -11.01 -4.02 7.49
N GLN A 154 -11.69 -3.09 8.18
CA GLN A 154 -13.13 -3.15 8.40
C GLN A 154 -13.94 -2.56 7.25
N GLY A 155 -14.52 -3.41 6.42
CA GLY A 155 -15.76 -3.08 5.72
C GLY A 155 -15.95 -3.99 4.54
N ARG A 156 -16.08 -3.42 3.34
CA ARG A 156 -16.22 -4.19 2.09
C ARG A 156 -15.17 -3.70 1.12
N ASP A 157 -14.03 -4.35 1.18
CA ASP A 157 -12.82 -3.89 0.53
C ASP A 157 -12.66 -4.56 -0.83
N ARG A 158 -11.94 -3.89 -1.73
CA ARG A 158 -11.67 -4.38 -3.08
C ARG A 158 -10.17 -4.38 -3.32
N PHE A 159 -9.64 -5.55 -3.64
CA PHE A 159 -8.25 -5.78 -4.02
C PHE A 159 -8.19 -5.90 -5.53
N ASP A 160 -7.55 -4.93 -6.18
CA ASP A 160 -7.46 -4.82 -7.63
C ASP A 160 -6.11 -5.32 -8.12
N PHE A 161 -6.15 -6.33 -9.00
CA PHE A 161 -5.00 -6.77 -9.78
C PHE A 161 -5.26 -6.45 -11.26
N ARG A 162 -4.29 -5.81 -11.89
CA ARG A 162 -4.44 -5.19 -13.22
C ARG A 162 -3.76 -5.98 -14.31
N SER A 163 -2.73 -6.74 -13.97
CA SER A 163 -2.04 -7.62 -14.91
C SER A 163 -1.51 -8.87 -14.18
N VAL A 164 -1.12 -9.90 -14.94
CA VAL A 164 -0.52 -11.11 -14.35
C VAL A 164 0.89 -10.85 -13.83
N GLU A 165 1.59 -9.84 -14.38
CA GLU A 165 2.93 -9.44 -13.94
C GLU A 165 2.96 -8.84 -12.54
N GLU A 166 1.82 -8.33 -12.06
CA GLU A 166 1.63 -7.86 -10.68
C GLU A 166 1.54 -9.03 -9.69
N ILE A 167 1.30 -10.26 -10.14
CA ILE A 167 0.98 -11.39 -9.26
C ILE A 167 2.00 -12.52 -9.43
N GLY A 168 2.83 -12.76 -8.41
CA GLY A 168 3.80 -13.84 -8.45
C GLY A 168 3.23 -15.25 -8.27
N ILE A 169 4.13 -16.25 -8.41
CA ILE A 169 3.86 -17.67 -8.14
C ILE A 169 4.79 -18.17 -7.02
N GLY A 170 4.19 -18.72 -5.97
CA GLY A 170 4.89 -19.34 -4.84
C GLY A 170 5.02 -18.44 -3.61
N GLU A 171 5.36 -19.04 -2.47
CA GLU A 171 5.29 -18.40 -1.13
C GLU A 171 6.11 -17.10 -0.98
N THR A 172 7.11 -16.86 -1.84
CA THR A 172 8.02 -15.71 -1.73
C THR A 172 7.74 -14.58 -2.70
N THR A 173 6.81 -14.78 -3.65
CA THR A 173 6.54 -13.81 -4.73
C THR A 173 5.06 -13.51 -4.91
N ARG A 174 4.18 -14.32 -4.33
CA ARG A 174 2.73 -14.06 -4.37
C ARG A 174 2.33 -13.03 -3.34
N ASP A 175 1.37 -12.20 -3.70
CA ASP A 175 0.79 -11.25 -2.75
C ASP A 175 -0.05 -11.96 -1.70
N VAL A 176 -0.13 -11.32 -0.53
CA VAL A 176 -0.85 -11.81 0.63
C VAL A 176 -1.95 -10.83 1.00
N ILE A 177 -3.20 -11.27 0.88
CA ILE A 177 -4.35 -10.59 1.49
C ILE A 177 -4.62 -11.26 2.83
N TRP A 178 -4.28 -10.57 3.92
CA TRP A 178 -4.19 -11.19 5.23
C TRP A 178 -5.53 -11.29 5.98
N ASP A 179 -6.49 -10.42 5.69
CA ASP A 179 -7.75 -10.34 6.43
C ASP A 179 -9.01 -10.42 5.56
N PHE A 180 -8.88 -11.01 4.36
CA PHE A 180 -9.98 -11.18 3.40
C PHE A 180 -11.24 -11.77 4.06
N LYS A 181 -12.39 -11.12 3.83
CA LYS A 181 -13.71 -11.52 4.34
C LYS A 181 -14.61 -12.01 3.20
N PRO A 182 -14.79 -13.33 3.04
CA PRO A 182 -15.71 -13.88 2.04
C PRO A 182 -17.10 -13.28 2.17
N THR A 183 -17.75 -13.06 1.03
CA THR A 183 -19.03 -12.37 0.83
C THR A 183 -19.05 -10.86 1.15
N GLY A 184 -18.04 -10.35 1.87
CA GLY A 184 -17.83 -8.92 2.15
C GLY A 184 -16.97 -8.28 1.07
N ASP A 185 -15.70 -8.69 1.04
CA ASP A 185 -14.62 -8.16 0.21
C ASP A 185 -14.66 -8.73 -1.21
N LYS A 186 -13.87 -8.13 -2.11
CA LYS A 186 -13.78 -8.54 -3.53
C LYS A 186 -12.33 -8.61 -3.96
N ILE A 187 -11.98 -9.71 -4.64
CA ILE A 187 -10.78 -9.80 -5.47
C ILE A 187 -11.22 -9.45 -6.89
N ASN A 188 -10.62 -8.43 -7.47
CA ASN A 188 -10.93 -8.01 -8.83
C ASN A 188 -9.80 -8.36 -9.77
N LEU A 189 -10.13 -9.22 -10.74
CA LEU A 189 -9.24 -9.67 -11.81
C LEU A 189 -9.76 -9.24 -13.18
N GLY A 190 -10.85 -8.45 -13.23
CA GLY A 190 -11.51 -8.07 -14.49
C GLY A 190 -10.69 -7.17 -15.41
N SER A 191 -9.51 -6.73 -14.98
CA SER A 191 -8.53 -6.02 -15.82
C SER A 191 -7.56 -6.96 -16.53
N ILE A 192 -7.38 -8.18 -16.01
CA ILE A 192 -6.47 -9.18 -16.53
C ILE A 192 -7.17 -9.90 -17.69
N ASP A 193 -6.53 -9.96 -18.85
CA ASP A 193 -7.01 -10.78 -19.95
C ASP A 193 -6.77 -12.25 -19.63
N ALA A 194 -7.86 -12.97 -19.33
CA ALA A 194 -7.77 -14.37 -18.93
C ALA A 194 -7.29 -15.29 -20.08
N ASN A 195 -7.28 -14.83 -21.33
CA ASN A 195 -6.89 -15.66 -22.47
C ASN A 195 -6.27 -14.86 -23.61
N GLU A 196 -4.96 -14.68 -23.60
CA GLU A 196 -4.26 -13.87 -24.61
C GLU A 196 -4.32 -14.44 -26.04
N GLN A 197 -4.87 -15.64 -26.25
CA GLN A 197 -5.02 -16.24 -27.58
C GLN A 197 -6.11 -15.57 -28.41
N PHE A 198 -7.03 -14.81 -27.79
CA PHE A 198 -8.02 -14.02 -28.51
C PHE A 198 -7.86 -12.52 -28.23
N ALA A 199 -8.34 -11.70 -29.17
CA ALA A 199 -8.26 -10.26 -29.03
C ALA A 199 -9.35 -9.74 -28.09
N GLY A 200 -8.97 -8.85 -27.16
CA GLY A 200 -9.88 -8.21 -26.20
C GLY A 200 -9.42 -8.47 -24.78
N ASN A 201 -10.30 -8.27 -23.80
CA ASN A 201 -10.11 -8.73 -22.42
C ASN A 201 -11.18 -9.80 -22.16
N GLN A 202 -10.73 -11.03 -21.93
CA GLN A 202 -11.59 -12.17 -21.65
C GLN A 202 -11.70 -12.39 -20.14
N ALA A 203 -12.92 -12.62 -19.67
CA ALA A 203 -13.18 -12.92 -18.27
C ALA A 203 -12.74 -14.35 -17.93
N PHE A 204 -12.26 -14.55 -16.70
CA PHE A 204 -11.99 -15.87 -16.17
C PHE A 204 -13.26 -16.72 -16.01
N GLN A 205 -13.13 -18.02 -16.27
CA GLN A 205 -14.10 -19.04 -15.92
C GLN A 205 -13.77 -19.62 -14.55
N LEU A 206 -14.68 -19.40 -13.59
CA LEU A 206 -14.51 -19.92 -12.24
C LEU A 206 -14.81 -21.42 -12.13
N LEU A 207 -13.82 -22.18 -11.64
CA LEU A 207 -13.89 -23.63 -11.39
C LEU A 207 -14.14 -23.99 -9.93
N GLY A 208 -13.85 -23.08 -9.00
CA GLY A 208 -13.87 -23.34 -7.57
C GLY A 208 -12.76 -24.29 -7.14
N PHE A 209 -13.09 -25.41 -6.51
CA PHE A 209 -12.12 -26.44 -6.08
C PHE A 209 -11.75 -27.46 -7.17
N ALA A 210 -12.30 -27.34 -8.39
CA ALA A 210 -11.96 -28.26 -9.47
C ALA A 210 -10.57 -27.96 -10.03
N GLU A 211 -9.88 -29.01 -10.49
CA GLU A 211 -8.59 -28.89 -11.15
C GLU A 211 -8.71 -28.16 -12.50
N PHE A 212 -7.63 -27.50 -12.93
CA PHE A 212 -7.53 -26.94 -14.28
C PHE A 212 -7.74 -28.03 -15.33
N THR A 213 -8.45 -27.68 -16.41
CA THR A 213 -8.80 -28.59 -17.50
C THR A 213 -7.86 -28.48 -18.70
N GLY A 214 -6.85 -27.59 -18.61
CA GLY A 214 -5.94 -27.27 -19.71
C GLY A 214 -6.59 -26.32 -20.72
N LYS A 215 -7.34 -25.33 -20.22
CA LYS A 215 -7.93 -24.27 -21.03
C LYS A 215 -7.56 -22.94 -20.42
N ALA A 216 -7.05 -22.05 -21.27
CA ALA A 216 -6.77 -20.68 -20.90
C ALA A 216 -8.04 -19.99 -20.39
N GLY A 217 -7.85 -19.19 -19.35
CA GLY A 217 -8.86 -18.39 -18.67
C GLY A 217 -9.61 -19.14 -17.59
N GLU A 218 -8.98 -20.11 -16.94
CA GLU A 218 -9.57 -20.81 -15.81
C GLU A 218 -9.09 -20.21 -14.48
N LEU A 219 -9.99 -20.07 -13.51
CA LEU A 219 -9.69 -19.56 -12.17
C LEU A 219 -10.20 -20.57 -11.13
N ARG A 220 -9.36 -20.92 -10.16
CA ARG A 220 -9.67 -21.87 -9.08
C ARG A 220 -9.21 -21.34 -7.74
N TRP A 221 -9.55 -22.07 -6.69
CA TRP A 221 -8.89 -21.92 -5.41
C TRP A 221 -8.59 -23.26 -4.74
N VAL A 222 -7.51 -23.29 -3.97
CA VAL A 222 -7.04 -24.48 -3.25
C VAL A 222 -6.69 -24.14 -1.81
N TYR A 223 -6.59 -25.18 -0.97
CA TYR A 223 -5.95 -25.03 0.33
C TYR A 223 -4.52 -25.53 0.26
N GLU A 224 -3.59 -24.69 0.67
CA GLU A 224 -2.19 -25.06 0.85
C GLU A 224 -1.88 -25.11 2.36
N GLN A 225 -1.03 -26.05 2.76
CA GLN A 225 -0.45 -26.07 4.09
C GLN A 225 1.00 -25.61 3.99
N ARG A 226 1.31 -24.49 4.62
CA ARG A 226 2.67 -23.94 4.70
C ARG A 226 3.58 -24.83 5.56
N ALA A 227 4.88 -24.62 5.43
CA ALA A 227 5.90 -25.34 6.20
C ALA A 227 5.75 -25.17 7.72
N ASP A 228 5.17 -24.06 8.17
CA ASP A 228 4.87 -23.76 9.58
C ASP A 228 3.54 -24.38 10.08
N LEU A 229 2.91 -25.22 9.26
CA LEU A 229 1.62 -25.89 9.47
C LEU A 229 0.40 -24.97 9.45
N SER A 230 0.57 -23.66 9.21
CA SER A 230 -0.55 -22.78 8.88
C SER A 230 -1.18 -23.23 7.55
N ALA A 231 -2.47 -22.97 7.40
CA ALA A 231 -3.20 -23.30 6.19
C ALA A 231 -3.71 -22.01 5.57
N VAL A 232 -3.52 -21.89 4.26
CA VAL A 232 -3.89 -20.72 3.47
C VAL A 232 -4.81 -21.14 2.34
N THR A 233 -5.50 -20.16 1.76
CA THR A 233 -6.31 -20.35 0.56
C THR A 233 -5.59 -19.66 -0.59
N LEU A 234 -5.24 -20.38 -1.64
CA LEU A 234 -4.65 -19.79 -2.83
C LEU A 234 -5.75 -19.61 -3.87
N VAL A 235 -5.82 -18.42 -4.45
CA VAL A 235 -6.55 -18.17 -5.70
C VAL A 235 -5.54 -18.30 -6.84
N GLU A 236 -5.84 -19.16 -7.81
CA GLU A 236 -4.90 -19.50 -8.89
C GLU A 236 -5.59 -19.31 -10.24
N GLY A 237 -4.92 -18.68 -11.20
CA GLY A 237 -5.40 -18.54 -12.58
C GLY A 237 -4.47 -19.21 -13.59
N ASP A 238 -5.05 -19.83 -14.60
CA ASP A 238 -4.39 -20.39 -15.79
C ASP A 238 -4.82 -19.55 -16.99
N THR A 239 -3.91 -18.76 -17.54
CA THR A 239 -4.11 -17.82 -18.64
C THR A 239 -3.61 -18.34 -19.99
N ASP A 240 -2.67 -19.29 -20.00
CA ASP A 240 -2.09 -19.84 -21.24
C ASP A 240 -2.69 -21.20 -21.67
N GLY A 241 -3.39 -21.87 -20.75
CA GLY A 241 -4.10 -23.12 -20.95
C GLY A 241 -3.26 -24.39 -20.84
N ASP A 242 -2.08 -24.32 -20.24
CA ASP A 242 -1.22 -25.50 -20.04
C ASP A 242 -1.67 -26.38 -18.85
N GLY A 243 -2.63 -25.91 -18.05
CA GLY A 243 -3.15 -26.59 -16.86
C GLY A 243 -2.34 -26.34 -15.59
N VAL A 244 -1.44 -25.35 -15.59
CA VAL A 244 -0.63 -24.88 -14.48
C VAL A 244 -1.07 -23.44 -14.13
N ALA A 245 -0.87 -23.04 -12.88
CA ALA A 245 -1.16 -21.67 -12.47
C ALA A 245 -0.09 -20.71 -13.01
N ASP A 246 -0.55 -19.62 -13.64
CA ASP A 246 0.26 -18.49 -14.10
C ASP A 246 0.40 -17.39 -13.04
N PHE A 247 -0.49 -17.38 -12.04
CA PHE A 247 -0.38 -16.53 -10.87
C PHE A 247 -1.03 -17.18 -9.64
N GLN A 248 -0.62 -16.74 -8.45
CA GLN A 248 -1.24 -17.11 -7.18
C GLN A 248 -1.48 -15.87 -6.32
N ILE A 249 -2.66 -15.74 -5.73
CA ILE A 249 -2.92 -14.78 -4.65
C ILE A 249 -3.16 -15.57 -3.38
N GLU A 250 -2.46 -15.22 -2.30
CA GLU A 250 -2.65 -15.86 -1.02
C GLU A 250 -3.70 -15.13 -0.17
N LEU A 251 -4.63 -15.90 0.37
CA LEU A 251 -5.53 -15.46 1.43
C LEU A 251 -5.20 -16.23 2.71
N ASN A 252 -4.99 -15.48 3.79
CA ASN A 252 -4.67 -16.07 5.07
C ASN A 252 -5.82 -16.94 5.62
N GLY A 253 -5.50 -18.16 6.04
CA GLY A 253 -6.47 -19.11 6.56
C GLY A 253 -7.19 -19.96 5.51
N ARG A 254 -8.00 -20.91 5.99
CA ARG A 254 -8.91 -21.69 5.13
C ARG A 254 -10.23 -20.95 5.01
N LEU A 255 -10.43 -20.27 3.88
CA LEU A 255 -11.59 -19.44 3.64
C LEU A 255 -12.61 -20.16 2.75
N PRO A 256 -13.91 -20.12 3.10
CA PRO A 256 -14.96 -20.59 2.21
C PRO A 256 -15.19 -19.56 1.10
N MET A 257 -14.59 -19.79 -0.07
CA MET A 257 -14.70 -18.89 -1.23
C MET A 257 -15.97 -19.13 -2.06
N TYR A 258 -16.47 -18.07 -2.68
CA TYR A 258 -17.67 -18.09 -3.53
C TYR A 258 -17.46 -17.28 -4.82
N ALA A 259 -18.26 -17.55 -5.86
CA ALA A 259 -18.23 -16.76 -7.08
C ALA A 259 -18.49 -15.26 -6.86
N ALA A 260 -19.27 -14.93 -5.82
CA ALA A 260 -19.54 -13.55 -5.47
C ALA A 260 -18.32 -12.80 -4.93
N ASP A 261 -17.24 -13.48 -4.55
CA ASP A 261 -16.00 -12.88 -4.03
C ASP A 261 -15.11 -12.30 -5.12
N PHE A 262 -15.45 -12.55 -6.38
CA PHE A 262 -14.66 -12.15 -7.53
C PHE A 262 -15.39 -11.13 -8.40
N ILE A 263 -14.62 -10.19 -8.97
CA ILE A 263 -15.01 -9.38 -10.11
C ILE A 263 -14.16 -9.87 -11.30
N LEU A 264 -14.82 -10.45 -12.31
CA LEU A 264 -14.22 -11.10 -13.47
C LEU A 264 -14.75 -10.48 -14.76
#